data_AF-A0AA38HJS2-F1
#
_entry.id   AF-A0AA38HJS2-F1
#
_cell.length_a   1.000
_cell.length_b   1.000
_cell.length_c   1.000
_cell.angle_alpha   90.00
_cell.angle_beta   90.00
_cell.angle_gamma   90.00
#
_symmetry.space_group_name_H-M   'P 1'
#
loop_
_entity.id
_entity.type
_entity.pdbx_description
1 polymer ?
#
loop_
_entity_poly.entity_id
_entity_poly.type
_entity_poly.pdbx_seq_one_letter_code
_entity_poly.pdbx_strand_id
1 'polypeptide(L)'
;MVPLPRTPNVAQILDEYLNSKAKLSDSSDGVVAEVVEGLRTYFDQALGMLLLYRLERAEYTDQLNQQPDQPMSSVYGAEHLLRLFGTPL
;
A
#
# COMPACT_ATOMS: atom_id res chain seq x y z
N MET A 1 15.59 1.65 -11.54
CA MET A 1 14.27 1.69 -10.88
C MET A 1 13.49 0.47 -11.34
N VAL A 2 12.63 -0.06 -10.48
CA VAL A 2 11.81 -1.24 -10.81
C VAL A 2 10.46 -0.70 -11.32
N PRO A 3 9.93 -1.23 -12.44
CA PRO A 3 8.79 -0.65 -13.14
C PRO A 3 7.54 -0.59 -12.29
N LEU A 4 6.76 0.49 -12.41
CA LEU A 4 5.39 0.58 -11.93
C LEU A 4 4.41 0.17 -13.05
N PRO A 5 3.24 -0.42 -12.72
CA PRO A 5 2.82 -0.83 -11.39
C PRO A 5 3.56 -2.08 -10.90
N ARG A 6 3.67 -2.24 -9.57
CA ARG A 6 4.28 -3.42 -8.95
C ARG A 6 3.38 -4.63 -8.99
N THR A 7 4.02 -5.80 -9.03
CA THR A 7 3.34 -7.08 -8.92
C THR A 7 4.16 -7.99 -7.98
N PRO A 8 3.62 -8.36 -6.81
CA PRO A 8 2.36 -7.88 -6.26
C PRO A 8 2.41 -6.40 -5.84
N ASN A 9 1.29 -5.69 -5.96
CA ASN A 9 1.12 -4.35 -5.36
C ASN A 9 0.63 -4.46 -3.90
N VAL A 10 0.62 -3.34 -3.17
CA VAL A 10 0.19 -3.31 -1.77
C VAL A 10 -1.24 -3.80 -1.58
N ALA A 11 -2.16 -3.42 -2.47
CA ALA A 11 -3.55 -3.88 -2.40
C ALA A 11 -3.63 -5.42 -2.46
N GLN A 12 -2.91 -6.04 -3.41
CA GLN A 12 -2.82 -7.50 -3.56
C GLN A 12 -2.18 -8.18 -2.35
N ILE A 13 -1.12 -7.59 -1.78
CA ILE A 13 -0.45 -8.12 -0.58
C ILE A 13 -1.42 -8.13 0.61
N LEU A 14 -2.16 -7.04 0.79
CA LEU A 14 -3.14 -6.89 1.86
C LEU A 14 -4.34 -7.83 1.69
N ASP A 15 -4.83 -8.00 0.45
CA ASP A 15 -5.90 -8.95 0.14
C ASP A 15 -5.46 -10.39 0.38
N GLU A 16 -4.22 -10.74 0.02
CA GLU A 16 -3.65 -12.07 0.30
C GLU A 16 -3.57 -12.33 1.80
N TYR A 17 -3.16 -11.33 2.58
CA TYR A 17 -3.14 -11.42 4.03
C TYR A 17 -4.55 -11.65 4.61
N LEU A 18 -5.56 -10.89 4.16
CA LEU A 18 -6.96 -11.10 4.58
C LEU A 18 -7.44 -12.52 4.28
N ASN A 19 -7.24 -12.97 3.04
CA ASN A 19 -7.64 -14.30 2.60
C ASN A 19 -6.93 -15.41 3.37
N SER A 20 -5.68 -15.18 3.82
CA SER A 20 -4.97 -16.13 4.66
C SER A 20 -5.56 -16.24 6.07
N LYS A 21 -6.10 -15.13 6.61
CA LYS A 21 -6.70 -15.06 7.96
C LYS A 21 -8.12 -15.60 8.01
N ALA A 22 -8.92 -15.32 6.98
CA ALA A 22 -10.27 -15.87 6.85
C ALA A 22 -10.27 -17.42 6.84
N LYS A 23 -9.23 -18.05 6.27
CA LYS A 23 -9.06 -19.52 6.29
C LYS A 23 -8.73 -20.09 7.67
N LEU A 24 -8.33 -19.27 8.63
CA LEU A 24 -7.82 -19.70 9.94
C LEU A 24 -8.79 -19.43 11.10
N SER A 25 -9.77 -18.54 10.95
CA SER A 25 -10.68 -18.16 12.05
C SER A 25 -11.99 -17.53 11.59
N ASP A 26 -13.14 -18.02 12.09
CA ASP A 26 -14.47 -17.46 11.81
C ASP A 26 -14.83 -16.22 12.64
N SER A 27 -14.11 -15.94 13.74
CA SER A 27 -14.57 -14.98 14.77
C SER A 27 -13.78 -13.66 14.86
N SER A 28 -12.59 -13.56 14.24
CA SER A 28 -11.76 -12.33 14.25
C SER A 28 -11.72 -11.58 12.93
N ASP A 29 -12.52 -12.00 11.94
CA ASP A 29 -12.39 -11.56 10.55
C ASP A 29 -12.71 -10.05 10.37
N GLY A 30 -13.71 -9.55 11.08
CA GLY A 30 -14.12 -8.14 10.99
C GLY A 30 -13.08 -7.13 11.47
N VAL A 31 -12.37 -7.43 12.57
CA VAL A 31 -11.31 -6.57 13.10
C VAL A 31 -10.10 -6.56 12.17
N VAL A 32 -9.75 -7.73 11.62
CA VAL A 32 -8.62 -7.82 10.67
C VAL A 32 -8.94 -7.06 9.38
N ALA A 33 -10.17 -7.18 8.86
CA ALA A 33 -10.62 -6.41 7.70
C ALA A 33 -10.51 -4.89 7.93
N GLU A 34 -10.98 -4.41 9.10
CA GLU A 34 -10.89 -2.99 9.46
C GLU A 34 -9.44 -2.50 9.55
N VAL A 35 -8.55 -3.29 10.18
CA VAL A 35 -7.12 -2.96 10.27
C VAL A 35 -6.48 -2.89 8.89
N VAL A 36 -6.82 -3.82 8.00
CA VAL A 36 -6.26 -3.86 6.64
C VAL A 36 -6.74 -2.67 5.80
N GLU A 37 -8.01 -2.30 5.89
CA GLU A 37 -8.54 -1.09 5.24
C GLU A 37 -7.90 0.19 5.79
N GLY A 38 -7.68 0.25 7.11
CA GLY A 38 -6.94 1.33 7.75
C GLY A 38 -5.50 1.44 7.23
N LEU A 39 -4.80 0.32 7.11
CA LEU A 39 -3.43 0.27 6.55
C LEU A 39 -3.40 0.70 5.08
N ARG A 40 -4.36 0.25 4.27
CA ARG A 40 -4.48 0.64 2.85
C ARG A 40 -4.67 2.16 2.73
N THR A 41 -5.65 2.70 3.46
CA THR A 41 -5.95 4.14 3.50
C THR A 41 -4.75 4.95 3.98
N TYR A 42 -4.09 4.50 5.04
CA TYR A 42 -2.92 5.17 5.58
C TYR A 42 -1.74 5.15 4.61
N PHE A 43 -1.50 4.03 3.93
CA PHE A 43 -0.48 3.93 2.88
C PHE A 43 -0.72 4.94 1.75
N ASP A 44 -1.96 5.03 1.25
CA ASP A 44 -2.32 5.93 0.15
C ASP A 44 -2.06 7.40 0.48
N GLN A 45 -2.33 7.81 1.73
CA GLN A 45 -2.05 9.17 2.22
C GLN A 45 -0.57 9.39 2.53
N ALA A 46 0.08 8.41 3.16
CA ALA A 46 1.45 8.54 3.64
C ALA A 46 2.48 8.49 2.51
N LEU A 47 2.19 7.84 1.37
CA LEU A 47 3.18 7.60 0.31
C LEU A 47 3.87 8.89 -0.14
N GLY A 48 3.10 9.87 -0.61
CA GLY A 48 3.64 11.14 -1.14
C GLY A 48 4.32 12.01 -0.08
N MET A 49 3.93 11.84 1.19
CA MET A 49 4.41 12.63 2.31
C MET A 49 5.71 12.08 2.92
N LEU A 50 5.74 10.77 3.18
CA LEU A 50 6.72 10.14 4.07
C LEU A 50 7.55 9.02 3.41
N LEU A 51 6.98 8.29 2.44
CA LEU A 51 7.54 6.99 2.06
C LEU A 51 8.44 7.03 0.82
N LEU A 52 8.46 8.15 0.08
CA LEU A 52 9.24 8.29 -1.15
C LEU A 52 10.60 8.98 -0.91
N TYR A 53 11.66 8.38 -1.43
CA TYR A 53 12.94 9.04 -1.58
C TYR A 53 12.86 10.16 -2.62
N ARG A 54 13.81 11.09 -2.54
CA ARG A 54 13.91 12.24 -3.46
C ARG A 54 13.88 11.83 -4.95
N LEU A 55 14.46 10.69 -5.31
CA LEU A 55 14.49 10.19 -6.69
C LEU A 55 13.16 9.59 -7.17
N GLU A 56 12.30 9.12 -6.25
CA GLU A 56 10.99 8.51 -6.58
C GLU A 56 9.88 9.57 -6.75
N ARG A 57 10.13 10.83 -6.33
CA ARG A 57 9.12 11.90 -6.37
C ARG A 57 8.69 12.31 -7.79
N ALA A 58 9.60 12.22 -8.76
CA ALA A 58 9.27 12.53 -10.16
C ALA A 58 8.28 11.50 -10.72
N GLU A 59 8.57 10.21 -10.56
CA GLU A 59 7.70 9.10 -10.97
C GLU A 59 6.32 9.17 -10.28
N TYR A 60 6.28 9.52 -9.00
CA TYR A 60 5.02 9.74 -8.28
C TYR A 60 4.18 10.91 -8.86
N THR A 61 4.84 12.02 -9.21
CA THR A 61 4.15 13.18 -9.78
C THR A 61 3.57 12.86 -11.16
N ASP A 62 4.35 12.15 -11.99
CA ASP A 62 3.88 11.69 -13.30
C ASP A 62 2.68 10.74 -13.16
N GLN A 63 2.69 9.87 -12.14
CA GLN A 63 1.59 8.96 -11.87
C GLN A 63 0.30 9.69 -11.46
N LEU A 64 0.40 10.69 -10.58
CA LEU A 64 -0.76 11.52 -10.21
C LEU A 64 -1.32 12.32 -11.39
N ASN A 65 -0.45 12.80 -12.30
CA ASN A 65 -0.88 13.54 -13.48
C ASN A 65 -1.62 12.65 -14.49
N GLN A 66 -1.18 11.39 -14.64
CA GLN A 66 -1.78 10.44 -15.57
C GLN A 66 -3.07 9.84 -15.01
N GLN A 67 -3.10 9.52 -13.70
CA GLN A 67 -4.20 8.85 -13.04
C GLN A 67 -4.42 9.41 -11.62
N PRO A 68 -5.05 10.59 -11.48
CA PRO A 68 -5.19 11.28 -10.19
C PRO A 68 -6.02 10.51 -9.17
N ASP A 69 -6.98 9.71 -9.63
CA ASP A 69 -7.90 8.93 -8.77
C ASP A 69 -7.38 7.50 -8.49
N GLN A 70 -6.21 7.12 -9.01
CA GLN A 70 -5.64 5.80 -8.80
C GLN A 70 -5.10 5.69 -7.37
N PRO A 71 -5.56 4.72 -6.55
CA PRO A 71 -4.99 4.51 -5.22
C PRO A 71 -3.55 4.01 -5.35
N MET A 72 -2.65 4.61 -4.59
CA MET A 72 -1.22 4.31 -4.68
C MET A 72 -0.88 2.88 -4.21
N SER A 73 -1.71 2.32 -3.34
CA SER A 73 -1.69 0.93 -2.91
C SER A 73 -1.87 -0.05 -4.08
N SER A 74 -2.48 0.36 -5.19
CA SER A 74 -2.60 -0.45 -6.41
C SER A 74 -1.41 -0.31 -7.37
N VAL A 75 -0.50 0.64 -7.10
CA VAL A 75 0.65 0.95 -7.97
C VAL A 75 1.97 0.53 -7.35
N TYR A 76 2.15 0.80 -6.06
CA TYR A 76 3.40 0.57 -5.33
C TYR A 76 3.42 -0.81 -4.67
N GLY A 77 4.62 -1.27 -4.29
CA GLY A 77 4.86 -2.64 -3.84
C GLY A 77 5.29 -2.76 -2.38
N ALA A 78 5.73 -3.97 -2.03
CA ALA A 78 6.14 -4.33 -0.68
C ALA A 78 7.24 -3.42 -0.09
N GLU A 79 8.17 -2.92 -0.92
CA GLU A 79 9.27 -2.11 -0.40
C GLU A 79 8.78 -0.78 0.21
N HIS A 80 7.74 -0.17 -0.35
CA HIS A 80 7.15 1.06 0.18
C HIS A 80 6.26 0.75 1.37
N LEU A 81 5.53 -0.36 1.34
CA LEU A 81 4.74 -0.83 2.48
C LEU A 81 5.63 -1.06 3.70
N LEU A 82 6.81 -1.65 3.56
CA LEU A 82 7.75 -1.85 4.66
C LEU A 82 8.27 -0.52 5.24
N ARG A 83 8.44 0.52 4.43
CA ARG A 83 8.83 1.86 4.92
C ARG A 83 7.78 2.45 5.85
N LEU A 84 6.50 2.14 5.65
CA LEU A 84 5.42 2.59 6.53
C LEU A 84 5.65 2.14 7.98
N PHE A 85 6.17 0.93 8.19
CA PHE A 85 6.47 0.38 9.51
C PHE A 85 7.82 0.83 10.08
N GLY A 86 8.74 1.27 9.22
CA GLY A 86 10.07 1.72 9.61
C GLY A 86 10.19 3.25 9.79
N THR A 87 9.18 4.01 9.36
CA THR A 87 9.17 5.47 9.48
C THR A 87 8.77 5.85 10.91
N PRO A 88 9.65 6.51 11.69
CA PRO A 88 9.28 6.98 13.02
C PRO A 88 8.18 8.05 12.91
N LEU A 89 7.12 7.89 13.72
CA LEU A 89 6.02 8.85 13.88
C LEU A 89 6.44 10.07 14.70
#